data_AF-A0A381I6H0-F1
#
_entry.id   AF-A0A381I6H0-F1
#
_cell.length_a   1.000
_cell.length_b   1.000
_cell.length_c   1.000
_cell.angle_alpha   90.00
_cell.angle_beta   90.00
_cell.angle_gamma   90.00
#
_symmetry.space_group_name_H-M   'P 1'
#
loop_
_entity.id
_entity.type
_entity.pdbx_description
1 polymer ?
#
loop_
_entity_poly.entity_id
_entity_poly.type
_entity_poly.pdbx_seq_one_letter_code
_entity_poly.pdbx_strand_id
1 'polypeptide(L)'
;MYWFGATSIGRDIAPRIAGKVGTGLTADCTKLEIDSTDNKLLQTRPAFGGNLMATIVCPKNRPQMSTVRPGVMAKAVKKRIRDWNFRSCYSRTY
;
A
#
# COMPACT_ATOMS: atom_id res chain seq x y z
N MET A 1 1.29 7.30 2.31
CA MET A 1 1.14 5.83 2.49
C MET A 1 1.19 5.21 1.11
N TYR A 2 2.02 4.20 0.89
CA TYR A 2 2.19 3.58 -0.43
C TYR A 2 1.89 2.10 -0.38
N TRP A 3 1.03 1.64 -1.28
CA TRP A 3 0.72 0.22 -1.42
C TRP A 3 1.12 -0.26 -2.80
N PHE A 4 1.77 -1.40 -2.84
CA PHE A 4 2.18 -2.06 -4.08
C PHE A 4 1.41 -3.37 -4.22
N GLY A 5 1.10 -3.78 -5.45
CA GLY A 5 0.64 -5.15 -5.67
C GLY A 5 1.78 -6.11 -5.37
N ALA A 6 1.53 -7.22 -4.67
CA ALA A 6 2.50 -8.29 -4.48
C ALA A 6 2.64 -9.16 -5.76
N THR A 7 2.85 -8.50 -6.90
CA THR A 7 3.26 -9.12 -8.16
C THR A 7 4.78 -9.27 -8.17
N SER A 8 5.33 -10.00 -9.14
CA SER A 8 6.78 -10.10 -9.35
C SER A 8 7.47 -8.73 -9.37
N ILE A 9 6.87 -7.77 -10.09
CA ILE A 9 7.36 -6.38 -10.17
C ILE A 9 7.28 -5.67 -8.82
N GLY A 10 6.15 -5.75 -8.13
CA GLY A 10 5.98 -5.07 -6.84
C GLY A 10 6.89 -5.62 -5.74
N ARG A 11 7.26 -6.91 -5.81
CA ARG A 11 8.21 -7.53 -4.89
C ARG A 11 9.67 -7.13 -5.15
N ASP A 12 10.04 -6.75 -6.36
CA ASP A 12 11.39 -6.22 -6.64
C ASP A 12 11.49 -4.71 -6.34
N ILE A 13 10.47 -3.93 -6.69
CA ILE A 13 10.49 -2.47 -6.52
C ILE A 13 10.26 -2.05 -5.06
N ALA A 14 9.31 -2.68 -4.36
CA ALA A 14 8.96 -2.27 -3.00
C ALA A 14 10.14 -2.30 -2.01
N PRO A 15 10.96 -3.36 -1.91
CA PRO A 15 12.09 -3.38 -0.98
C PRO A 15 13.20 -2.40 -1.36
N ARG A 16 13.42 -2.15 -2.66
CA ARG A 16 14.41 -1.16 -3.12
C ARG A 16 14.02 0.26 -2.72
N ILE A 17 12.75 0.61 -2.89
CA ILE A 17 12.25 1.93 -2.47
C ILE A 17 12.29 2.02 -0.94
N ALA A 18 11.84 0.99 -0.22
CA ALA A 18 11.84 0.99 1.24
C ALA A 18 13.26 1.15 1.82
N GLY A 19 14.25 0.48 1.24
CA GLY A 19 15.66 0.63 1.63
C GLY A 19 16.21 2.03 1.35
N LYS A 20 15.87 2.63 0.20
CA LYS A 20 16.31 3.99 -0.15
C LYS A 20 15.67 5.08 0.71
N VAL A 21 14.41 4.89 1.09
CA VAL A 21 13.66 5.85 1.92
C VAL A 21 13.87 5.59 3.42
N GLY A 22 14.48 4.45 3.79
CA GLY A 22 14.74 4.09 5.18
C GLY A 22 13.45 3.81 5.95
N THR A 23 12.47 3.15 5.33
CA THR A 23 11.16 2.89 5.93
C THR A 23 10.82 1.41 6.02
N GLY A 24 9.94 1.07 6.97
CA GLY A 24 9.40 -0.28 7.09
C GLY A 24 8.51 -0.65 5.91
N LEU A 25 8.69 -1.87 5.40
CA LEU A 25 7.88 -2.48 4.36
C LEU A 25 7.29 -3.80 4.87
N THR A 26 5.97 -3.90 4.95
CA THR A 26 5.29 -5.17 5.24
C THR A 26 4.89 -5.84 3.95
N ALA A 27 5.48 -7.00 3.66
CA ALA A 27 5.17 -7.76 2.45
C ALA A 27 4.00 -8.73 2.64
N ASP A 28 3.27 -9.02 1.56
CA ASP A 28 2.18 -10.01 1.51
C ASP A 28 1.07 -9.80 2.55
N CYS A 29 0.61 -8.55 2.68
CA CYS A 29 -0.51 -8.22 3.57
C CYS A 29 -1.80 -8.87 3.06
N THR A 30 -2.54 -9.48 3.98
CA THR A 30 -3.85 -10.08 3.74
C THR A 30 -5.00 -9.21 4.23
N LYS A 31 -4.76 -8.30 5.17
CA LYS A 31 -5.72 -7.25 5.54
C LYS A 31 -4.99 -5.93 5.78
N LEU A 32 -5.66 -4.86 5.43
CA LEU A 32 -5.22 -3.49 5.67
C LEU A 32 -6.39 -2.74 6.28
N GLU A 33 -6.19 -2.25 7.50
CA GLU A 33 -7.18 -1.46 8.23
C GLU A 33 -6.53 -0.12 8.62
N ILE A 34 -7.33 0.93 8.72
CA ILE A 34 -6.87 2.23 9.18
C ILE A 34 -7.52 2.45 10.54
N ASP A 35 -6.69 2.66 11.56
CA ASP A 35 -7.19 3.05 12.87
C ASP A 35 -7.76 4.47 12.77
N SER A 36 -9.04 4.63 13.10
CA SER A 36 -9.76 5.90 13.09
C SER A 36 -9.24 6.91 14.13
N THR A 37 -8.52 6.44 15.14
CA THR A 37 -8.04 7.27 16.25
C THR A 37 -6.67 7.89 15.95
N ASP A 38 -5.77 7.11 15.36
CA ASP A 38 -4.36 7.46 15.18
C ASP A 38 -3.96 7.61 13.69
N ASN A 39 -4.89 7.35 12.77
CA ASN A 39 -4.67 7.34 11.32
C ASN A 39 -3.44 6.52 10.90
N LYS A 40 -3.18 5.44 11.64
CA LYS A 40 -2.09 4.49 11.38
C LYS A 40 -2.62 3.31 10.58
N LEU A 41 -1.77 2.80 9.69
CA LEU A 41 -2.07 1.60 8.91
C LEU A 41 -1.78 0.36 9.75
N LEU A 42 -2.82 -0.44 9.96
CA LEU A 42 -2.76 -1.77 10.53
C LEU A 42 -2.56 -2.75 9.38
N GLN A 43 -1.38 -3.38 9.32
CA GLN A 43 -1.02 -4.32 8.27
C GLN A 43 -1.05 -5.73 8.83
N THR A 44 -2.06 -6.51 8.47
CA THR A 44 -2.15 -7.90 8.92
C THR A 44 -1.48 -8.82 7.90
N ARG A 45 -0.54 -9.62 8.39
CA ARG A 45 0.17 -10.64 7.61
C ARG A 45 0.23 -11.95 8.41
N PRO A 46 0.09 -13.12 7.77
CA PRO A 46 0.44 -14.38 8.40
C PRO A 46 1.95 -14.45 8.69
N ALA A 47 2.29 -14.72 9.94
CA ALA A 47 3.63 -15.04 10.43
C ALA A 47 3.70 -16.53 10.81
N PHE A 48 4.91 -17.08 10.96
CA PHE A 48 5.15 -18.47 11.37
C PHE A 48 4.31 -19.51 10.60
N GLY A 49 4.60 -19.69 9.30
CA GLY A 49 4.02 -20.79 8.52
C GLY A 49 2.51 -20.74 8.29
N GLY A 50 1.82 -19.67 8.70
CA GLY A 50 0.39 -19.46 8.45
C GLY A 50 -0.52 -19.65 9.67
N ASN A 51 0.01 -20.07 10.82
CA ASN A 51 -0.80 -20.30 12.02
C ASN A 51 -1.00 -19.05 12.88
N LEU A 52 -0.09 -18.07 12.78
CA LEU A 52 -0.16 -16.83 13.55
C LEU A 52 -0.46 -15.66 12.62
N MET A 53 -1.44 -14.84 13.00
CA MET A 53 -1.76 -13.60 12.30
C MET A 53 -1.14 -12.45 13.10
N ALA A 54 -0.18 -11.76 12.49
CA ALA A 54 0.48 -10.61 13.11
C ALA A 54 -0.03 -9.32 12.47
N THR A 55 -0.42 -8.36 13.31
CA THR A 55 -0.73 -7.00 12.88
C THR A 55 0.48 -6.12 13.15
N ILE A 56 1.08 -5.61 12.08
CA ILE A 56 2.30 -4.80 12.12
C ILE A 56 1.90 -3.34 11.93
N VAL A 57 2.46 -2.47 12.75
CA VAL A 57 2.28 -1.01 12.70
C VAL A 57 3.64 -0.33 12.68
N CYS A 58 3.80 0.67 11.83
CA CYS A 58 4.98 1.53 11.82
C CYS A 58 4.64 2.89 12.48
N PRO A 59 4.99 3.10 13.77
CA PRO A 59 4.60 4.29 14.51
C PRO A 59 5.39 5.56 14.13
N LYS A 60 6.68 5.42 13.78
CA LYS A 60 7.60 6.56 13.57
C LYS A 60 8.01 6.79 12.11
N ASN A 61 8.32 5.72 11.36
CA ASN A 61 8.83 5.86 10.00
C ASN A 61 7.70 6.09 8.98
N ARG A 62 7.88 7.11 8.14
CA ARG A 62 6.98 7.48 7.04
C ARG A 62 7.80 7.58 5.75
N PRO A 63 7.26 7.17 4.59
CA PRO A 63 5.93 6.59 4.37
C PRO A 63 5.75 5.16 4.89
N GLN A 64 4.53 4.85 5.36
CA GLN A 64 4.10 3.47 5.61
C GLN A 64 3.92 2.76 4.27
N MET A 65 4.60 1.62 4.09
CA MET A 65 4.60 0.85 2.85
C MET A 65 4.11 -0.58 3.10
N SER A 66 3.22 -1.07 2.23
CA SER A 66 2.81 -2.49 2.19
C SER A 66 2.79 -3.01 0.77
N THR A 67 3.03 -4.32 0.61
CA THR A 67 2.58 -5.04 -0.58
C THR A 67 1.32 -5.83 -0.24
N VAL A 68 0.35 -5.82 -1.15
CA VAL A 68 -0.95 -6.49 -0.99
C VAL A 68 -1.03 -7.66 -1.95
N ARG A 69 -1.40 -8.84 -1.44
CA ARG A 69 -1.57 -10.01 -2.30
C ARG A 69 -2.73 -9.79 -3.29
N PRO A 70 -2.52 -10.01 -4.61
CA PRO A 70 -3.60 -9.88 -5.58
C PRO A 70 -4.74 -10.84 -5.24
N GLY A 71 -5.98 -10.37 -5.35
CA GLY A 71 -7.19 -11.15 -5.04
C GLY A 71 -7.69 -11.06 -3.59
N VAL A 72 -6.91 -10.44 -2.69
CA VAL A 72 -7.32 -10.27 -1.28
C VAL A 72 -8.26 -9.09 -1.07
N MET A 73 -8.03 -7.99 -1.78
CA MET A 73 -8.89 -6.81 -1.70
C MET A 73 -9.97 -6.87 -2.77
N ALA A 74 -11.23 -6.72 -2.34
CA ALA A 74 -12.35 -6.51 -3.26
C ALA A 74 -12.15 -5.19 -4.02
N LYS A 75 -12.35 -5.23 -5.34
CA LYS A 75 -12.33 -4.00 -6.15
C LYS A 75 -13.50 -3.13 -5.71
N ALA A 76 -13.20 -1.87 -5.36
CA ALA A 76 -14.26 -0.90 -5.08
C ALA A 76 -15.16 -0.73 -6.31
N VAL A 77 -16.48 -0.70 -6.08
CA VAL A 77 -17.47 -0.44 -7.14
C VAL A 77 -17.24 0.97 -7.69
N LYS A 78 -16.98 1.07 -8.98
CA LYS A 78 -16.74 2.36 -9.66
C LYS A 78 -18.04 3.18 -9.67
N LYS A 79 -18.20 4.13 -8.74
CA LYS A 79 -19.20 5.20 -8.90
C LYS A 79 -18.78 6.06 -10.09
N ARG A 80 -19.69 6.18 -11.07
CA ARG A 80 -19.47 6.80 -12.39
C ARG A 80 -19.23 8.32 -12.33
N ILE A 81 -19.39 8.95 -11.17
CA ILE A 81 -19.27 10.40 -10.99
C ILE A 81 -18.14 10.67 -10.00
N ARG A 82 -16.96 10.97 -10.53
CA ARG A 82 -15.96 11.80 -9.86
C ARG A 82 -15.44 12.72 -10.95
N ASP A 83 -15.96 13.95 -11.00
CA ASP A 83 -15.40 15.06 -11.76
C ASP A 83 -13.93 15.23 -11.36
N TRP A 84 -13.04 14.60 -12.12
CA TRP A 84 -11.63 14.91 -12.08
C TRP A 84 -11.41 16.01 -13.10
N ASN A 85 -11.27 17.23 -12.59
CA ASN A 85 -10.89 18.38 -13.38
C ASN A 85 -9.53 18.09 -14.02
N PHE A 86 -9.55 17.61 -15.27
CA PHE A 86 -8.37 17.46 -16.12
C PHE A 86 -7.89 18.87 -16.47
N ARG A 87 -7.19 19.49 -15.52
CA ARG A 87 -6.53 20.76 -15.76
C ARG A 87 -5.32 20.48 -16.65
N SER A 88 -5.58 20.53 -17.95
CA SER A 88 -4.66 20.79 -19.06
C SER A 88 -3.32 21.34 -18.60
N CYS A 89 -2.26 20.54 -18.77
CA CYS A 89 -0.91 21.05 -18.89
C CYS A 89 -0.09 20.02 -19.66
N TYR A 90 -0.13 20.05 -21.00
CA TYR A 90 1.00 19.80 -21.91
C TYR A 90 0.51 19.73 -23.37
N SER A 91 0.43 20.89 -24.03
CA SER A 91 0.98 21.12 -25.39
C SER A 91 0.76 22.58 -25.79
N ARG A 92 1.64 23.44 -25.29
CA ARG A 92 1.92 24.75 -25.89
C ARG A 92 3.44 24.87 -25.89
N THR A 93 4.01 25.26 -27.03
CA THR A 93 5.45 25.32 -27.40
C THR A 93 6.06 23.94 -27.73
N TYR A 94 6.56 23.64 -28.93
CA TYR A 94 6.82 24.36 -30.19
C TYR A 94 6.36 23.52 -31.39
#